data_AF-A0A0S8CVU6-F1
#
_entry.id   AF-A0A0S8CVU6-F1
#
_cell.length_a   1.000
_cell.length_b   1.000
_cell.length_c   1.000
_cell.angle_alpha   90.00
_cell.angle_beta   90.00
_cell.angle_gamma   90.00
#
_symmetry.space_group_name_H-M   'P 1'
#
loop_
_entity.id
_entity.type
_entity.pdbx_description
1 polymer ?
#
loop_
_entity_poly.entity_id
_entity_poly.type
_entity_poly.pdbx_seq_one_letter_code
_entity_poly.pdbx_strand_id
1 'polypeptide(L)'
;MKSSPVSTSVILCGTRQEDVVGRVLKAGPMEVELDNGQLRYLKIHGVEVLRAIGFLVRDENWGTYIPKITGLKISESKKGFSVSFHAVCKRPGQEIAYDAVIEGDSEGNLEFTGTAIPKTDFLTARTGFVVLHPLKGVAGEPVVAVHVDGAIDNSKFPPLINPIQPFLNLRSLSHQVLPGLTATVRMEGDTFETEDHRNWTDASFKTYVRPLALPWPYTLKAGEPVKQAVKVTLSGRSASAGRAGSGGVVSIALGKPMRDGLLPVGFGVPAEEIDHAIRHLDLVRHAGPRILQCHFDPREKHGLKELYGYRVLADATGADVVLEVIVTGVETYKQELRTISKLVAEAGLKLSALAVCPEGDLKSVLP
;
A
#
# COMPACT_ATOMS: atom_id res chain seq x y z
N MET A 1 32.07 5.15 -21.32
CA MET A 1 30.87 5.82 -21.85
C MET A 1 30.49 6.95 -20.91
N LYS A 2 30.33 8.18 -21.38
CA LYS A 2 29.73 9.25 -20.56
C LYS A 2 28.26 8.89 -20.39
N SER A 3 27.82 8.56 -19.18
CA SER A 3 26.41 8.29 -18.90
C SER A 3 25.61 9.54 -19.23
N SER A 4 24.54 9.37 -20.01
CA SER A 4 23.53 10.43 -20.14
C SER A 4 23.05 10.81 -18.74
N PRO A 5 22.87 12.12 -18.44
CA PRO A 5 22.39 12.54 -17.13
C PRO A 5 21.05 11.87 -16.83
N VAL A 6 20.96 11.24 -15.67
CA VAL A 6 19.72 10.67 -15.13
C VAL A 6 18.69 11.80 -15.02
N SER A 7 17.46 11.58 -15.50
CA SER A 7 16.44 12.63 -15.46
C SER A 7 16.07 13.00 -14.03
N THR A 8 15.61 14.24 -13.83
CA THR A 8 15.13 14.72 -12.53
C THR A 8 14.05 13.80 -11.94
N SER A 9 13.12 13.30 -12.76
CA SER A 9 12.09 12.35 -12.32
C SER A 9 12.68 11.05 -11.79
N VAL A 10 13.74 10.52 -12.41
CA VAL A 10 14.42 9.32 -11.89
C VAL A 10 15.20 9.63 -10.61
N ILE A 11 15.78 10.83 -10.49
CA ILE A 11 16.46 11.26 -9.26
C ILE A 11 15.48 11.41 -8.10
N LEU A 12 14.31 12.01 -8.34
CA LEU A 12 13.31 12.30 -7.30
C LEU A 12 12.43 11.09 -6.97
N CYS A 13 12.03 10.33 -7.99
CA CYS A 13 10.97 9.32 -7.89
C CYS A 13 11.43 7.91 -8.28
N GLY A 14 12.69 7.72 -8.71
CA GLY A 14 13.21 6.42 -9.14
C GLY A 14 12.69 5.93 -10.49
N THR A 15 11.81 6.70 -11.16
CA THR A 15 11.18 6.34 -12.43
C THR A 15 11.17 7.53 -13.40
N ARG A 16 11.01 7.24 -14.70
CA ARG A 16 10.80 8.28 -15.72
C ARG A 16 9.37 8.80 -15.76
N GLN A 17 8.45 8.10 -15.10
CA GLN A 17 7.07 8.55 -14.98
C GLN A 17 7.05 9.85 -14.17
N GLU A 18 6.45 10.88 -14.74
CA GLU A 18 6.26 12.17 -14.07
C GLU A 18 5.06 12.08 -13.12
N ASP A 19 5.15 12.78 -11.98
CA ASP A 19 4.01 12.95 -11.09
C ASP A 19 2.97 13.85 -11.75
N VAL A 20 1.71 13.45 -11.67
CA VAL A 20 0.60 14.29 -12.09
C VAL A 20 0.30 15.27 -10.98
N VAL A 21 0.31 16.56 -11.28
CA VAL A 21 -0.04 17.59 -10.29
C VAL A 21 -1.54 17.48 -9.99
N GLY A 22 -1.88 17.11 -8.75
CA GLY A 22 -3.26 17.03 -8.30
C GLY A 22 -3.96 18.39 -8.28
N ARG A 23 -5.29 18.37 -8.36
CA ARG A 23 -6.13 19.57 -8.30
C ARG A 23 -6.72 19.73 -6.91
N VAL A 24 -6.41 20.82 -6.24
CA VAL A 24 -7.02 21.17 -4.96
C VAL A 24 -8.46 21.68 -5.17
N LEU A 25 -9.40 21.11 -4.41
CA LEU A 25 -10.82 21.47 -4.36
C LEU A 25 -11.16 21.99 -2.96
N LYS A 26 -12.06 22.97 -2.88
CA LYS A 26 -12.44 23.61 -1.60
C LYS A 26 -13.94 23.69 -1.41
N ALA A 27 -14.38 23.43 -0.19
CA ALA A 27 -15.77 23.62 0.21
C ALA A 27 -15.85 23.95 1.70
N GLY A 28 -16.30 25.15 2.05
CA GLY A 28 -16.37 25.58 3.45
C GLY A 28 -15.00 25.48 4.17
N PRO A 29 -14.90 24.73 5.29
CA PRO A 29 -13.65 24.54 6.02
C PRO A 29 -12.72 23.49 5.38
N MET A 30 -13.19 22.78 4.35
CA MET A 30 -12.53 21.64 3.73
C MET A 30 -11.63 22.06 2.56
N GLU A 31 -10.45 21.44 2.51
CA GLU A 31 -9.54 21.42 1.37
C GLU A 31 -9.16 19.96 1.08
N VAL A 32 -9.19 19.53 -0.19
CA VAL A 32 -8.80 18.18 -0.59
C VAL A 32 -8.17 18.20 -1.97
N GLU A 33 -7.18 17.34 -2.20
CA GLU A 33 -6.53 17.21 -3.50
C GLU A 33 -7.11 16.03 -4.29
N LEU A 34 -7.56 16.29 -5.52
CA LEU A 34 -7.96 15.27 -6.48
C LEU A 34 -6.76 14.86 -7.31
N ASP A 35 -6.36 13.60 -7.21
CA ASP A 35 -5.25 13.01 -7.95
C ASP A 35 -5.64 11.62 -8.47
N ASN A 36 -5.54 11.42 -9.78
CA ASN A 36 -5.83 10.17 -10.48
C ASN A 36 -7.14 9.48 -10.02
N GLY A 37 -8.23 10.26 -9.88
CA GLY A 37 -9.54 9.76 -9.46
C GLY A 37 -9.64 9.41 -7.96
N GLN A 38 -8.63 9.77 -7.17
CA GLN A 38 -8.58 9.58 -5.73
C GLN A 38 -8.51 10.94 -5.03
N LEU A 39 -8.87 10.95 -3.75
CA LEU A 39 -8.69 12.10 -2.89
C LEU A 39 -7.45 11.91 -2.01
N ARG A 40 -6.70 12.99 -1.84
CA ARG A 40 -5.46 13.08 -1.06
C ARG A 40 -5.56 14.25 -0.08
N TYR A 41 -4.98 14.07 1.11
CA TYR A 41 -4.78 15.13 2.10
C TYR A 41 -6.06 15.92 2.41
N LEU A 42 -7.16 15.22 2.71
CA LEU A 42 -8.40 15.86 3.14
C LEU A 42 -8.13 16.60 4.45
N LYS A 43 -8.24 17.93 4.40
CA LYS A 43 -7.98 18.82 5.53
C LYS A 43 -9.23 19.59 5.90
N ILE A 44 -9.44 19.77 7.20
CA ILE A 44 -10.44 20.68 7.77
C ILE A 44 -9.70 21.74 8.58
N HIS A 45 -9.88 23.01 8.23
CA HIS A 45 -9.13 24.13 8.84
C HIS A 45 -7.59 23.95 8.79
N GLY A 46 -7.08 23.25 7.77
CA GLY A 46 -5.66 22.96 7.60
C GLY A 46 -5.13 21.77 8.39
N VAL A 47 -5.96 21.12 9.22
CA VAL A 47 -5.61 19.86 9.90
C VAL A 47 -6.00 18.70 9.00
N GLU A 48 -5.06 17.81 8.74
CA GLU A 48 -5.29 16.60 7.96
C GLU A 48 -6.22 15.64 8.72
N VAL A 49 -7.39 15.36 8.14
CA VAL A 49 -8.39 14.43 8.68
C VAL A 49 -8.22 13.04 8.10
N LEU A 50 -7.99 12.96 6.79
CA LEU A 50 -7.70 11.73 6.06
C LEU A 50 -6.54 11.97 5.09
N ARG A 51 -5.63 11.00 5.04
CA ARG A 51 -4.51 10.98 4.11
C ARG A 51 -4.99 10.69 2.69
N ALA A 52 -5.94 9.78 2.54
CA ALA A 52 -6.51 9.47 1.24
C ALA A 52 -7.88 8.78 1.29
N ILE A 53 -8.65 8.92 0.22
CA ILE A 53 -9.83 8.10 -0.08
C ILE A 53 -9.72 7.69 -1.55
N GLY A 54 -9.78 6.40 -1.86
CA GLY A 54 -9.68 5.91 -3.23
C GLY A 54 -10.53 4.67 -3.47
N PHE A 55 -11.23 4.63 -4.60
CA PHE A 55 -11.86 3.41 -5.11
C PHE A 55 -10.83 2.67 -5.98
N LEU A 56 -10.32 1.54 -5.48
CA LEU A 56 -9.20 0.83 -6.11
C LEU A 56 -9.67 -0.49 -6.73
N VAL A 57 -8.96 -0.91 -7.78
CA VAL A 57 -9.05 -2.25 -8.36
C VAL A 57 -7.68 -2.88 -8.25
N ARG A 58 -7.60 -4.07 -7.64
CA ARG A 58 -6.35 -4.84 -7.48
C ARG A 58 -6.43 -6.20 -8.14
N ASP A 59 -5.37 -6.60 -8.82
CA ASP A 59 -5.24 -7.96 -9.35
C ASP A 59 -5.01 -8.99 -8.23
N GLU A 60 -4.93 -10.26 -8.62
CA GLU A 60 -4.66 -11.38 -7.72
C GLU A 60 -3.32 -11.30 -6.96
N ASN A 61 -2.39 -10.48 -7.43
CA ASN A 61 -1.06 -10.29 -6.84
C ASN A 61 -0.99 -8.97 -6.05
N TRP A 62 -2.14 -8.40 -5.68
CA TRP A 62 -2.27 -7.11 -4.98
C TRP A 62 -1.79 -5.89 -5.77
N GLY A 63 -1.46 -6.05 -7.05
CA GLY A 63 -1.10 -4.96 -7.96
C GLY A 63 -2.28 -4.03 -8.16
N THR A 64 -2.08 -2.73 -7.95
CA THR A 64 -3.16 -1.73 -8.13
C THR A 64 -3.16 -1.25 -9.57
N TYR A 65 -4.29 -1.43 -10.27
CA TYR A 65 -4.45 -0.92 -11.63
C TYR A 65 -4.39 0.60 -11.65
N ILE A 66 -3.74 1.16 -12.67
CA ILE A 66 -3.88 2.58 -13.04
C ILE A 66 -5.09 2.67 -13.98
N PRO A 67 -6.24 3.20 -13.53
CA PRO A 67 -7.43 3.26 -14.35
C PRO A 67 -7.27 4.25 -15.50
N LYS A 68 -7.84 3.93 -16.67
CA LYS A 68 -8.04 4.94 -17.71
C LYS A 68 -9.29 5.75 -17.39
N ILE A 69 -9.10 6.99 -16.92
CA ILE A 69 -10.20 7.91 -16.59
C ILE A 69 -10.67 8.65 -17.86
N THR A 70 -11.98 8.69 -18.06
CA THR A 70 -12.65 9.45 -19.12
C THR A 70 -13.86 10.19 -18.56
N GLY A 71 -14.36 11.19 -19.29
CA GLY A 71 -15.57 11.92 -18.90
C GLY A 71 -15.44 12.69 -17.57
N LEU A 72 -14.22 13.04 -17.14
CA LEU A 72 -13.98 13.80 -15.92
C LEU A 72 -14.67 15.17 -16.00
N LYS A 73 -15.62 15.39 -15.10
CA LYS A 73 -16.34 16.65 -14.91
C LYS A 73 -16.09 17.14 -13.51
N ILE A 74 -15.76 18.43 -13.39
CA ILE A 74 -15.52 19.09 -12.12
C ILE A 74 -16.34 20.38 -12.11
N SER A 75 -17.18 20.53 -11.10
CA SER A 75 -17.94 21.74 -10.80
C SER A 75 -17.57 22.24 -9.41
N GLU A 76 -17.28 23.53 -9.26
CA GLU A 76 -16.91 24.13 -7.98
C GLU A 76 -17.68 25.45 -7.82
N SER A 77 -18.23 25.67 -6.63
CA SER A 77 -19.04 26.83 -6.31
C SER A 77 -18.89 27.20 -4.83
N LYS A 78 -19.47 28.32 -4.41
CA LYS A 78 -19.51 28.71 -2.99
C LYS A 78 -20.25 27.69 -2.10
N LYS A 79 -21.14 26.89 -2.68
CA LYS A 79 -21.92 25.86 -1.96
C LYS A 79 -21.17 24.54 -1.79
N GLY A 80 -20.07 24.35 -2.53
CA GLY A 80 -19.36 23.08 -2.58
C GLY A 80 -18.84 22.74 -3.97
N PHE A 81 -18.38 21.50 -4.13
CA PHE A 81 -17.92 20.94 -5.39
C PHE A 81 -18.56 19.60 -5.70
N SER A 82 -18.55 19.24 -6.99
CA SER A 82 -18.92 17.91 -7.48
C SER A 82 -17.91 17.48 -8.55
N VAL A 83 -17.44 16.24 -8.43
CA VAL A 83 -16.58 15.57 -9.41
C VAL A 83 -17.28 14.30 -9.86
N SER A 84 -17.32 14.04 -11.17
CA SER A 84 -17.74 12.74 -11.68
C SER A 84 -16.85 12.29 -12.81
N PHE A 85 -16.63 10.98 -12.91
CA PHE A 85 -15.84 10.39 -13.99
C PHE A 85 -16.18 8.91 -14.20
N HIS A 86 -15.83 8.42 -15.38
CA HIS A 86 -15.83 7.01 -15.73
C HIS A 86 -14.38 6.51 -15.75
N ALA A 87 -14.15 5.29 -15.29
CA ALA A 87 -12.83 4.70 -15.22
C ALA A 87 -12.85 3.24 -15.67
N VAL A 88 -11.78 2.81 -16.35
CA VAL A 88 -11.68 1.44 -16.86
C VAL A 88 -10.34 0.83 -16.52
N CYS A 89 -10.37 -0.39 -15.97
CA CYS A 89 -9.21 -1.24 -15.73
C CYS A 89 -9.29 -2.47 -16.65
N LYS A 90 -8.20 -2.79 -17.34
CA LYS A 90 -8.14 -3.91 -18.30
C LYS A 90 -6.91 -4.77 -18.08
N ARG A 91 -7.08 -6.06 -18.35
CA ARG A 91 -6.01 -7.04 -18.52
C ARG A 91 -6.40 -8.04 -19.62
N PRO A 92 -5.51 -8.94 -20.07
CA PRO A 92 -5.87 -9.94 -21.07
C PRO A 92 -7.14 -10.72 -20.67
N GLY A 93 -8.19 -10.61 -21.48
CA GLY A 93 -9.45 -11.32 -21.30
C GLY A 93 -10.38 -10.80 -20.18
N GLN A 94 -10.00 -9.78 -19.40
CA GLN A 94 -10.85 -9.24 -18.34
C GLN A 94 -10.91 -7.70 -18.33
N GLU A 95 -12.10 -7.16 -18.11
CA GLU A 95 -12.36 -5.73 -18.06
C GLU A 95 -13.36 -5.40 -16.96
N ILE A 96 -13.05 -4.38 -16.16
CA ILE A 96 -13.97 -3.80 -15.20
C ILE A 96 -13.98 -2.29 -15.38
N ALA A 97 -15.17 -1.72 -15.38
CA ALA A 97 -15.38 -0.28 -15.42
C ALA A 97 -16.06 0.18 -14.14
N TYR A 98 -15.86 1.44 -13.77
CA TYR A 98 -16.59 2.04 -12.66
C TYR A 98 -16.90 3.50 -12.92
N ASP A 99 -18.06 3.91 -12.43
CA ASP A 99 -18.47 5.31 -12.35
C ASP A 99 -18.27 5.80 -10.92
N ALA A 100 -17.70 6.99 -10.80
CA ALA A 100 -17.36 7.62 -9.53
C ALA A 100 -18.00 9.00 -9.44
N VAL A 101 -18.54 9.33 -8.26
CA VAL A 101 -19.05 10.66 -7.94
C VAL A 101 -18.50 11.09 -6.59
N ILE A 102 -17.98 12.31 -6.52
CA ILE A 102 -17.42 12.92 -5.32
C ILE A 102 -18.11 14.25 -5.10
N GLU A 103 -18.70 14.45 -3.94
CA GLU A 103 -19.40 15.67 -3.58
C GLU A 103 -18.89 16.20 -2.25
N GLY A 104 -18.59 17.50 -2.21
CA GLY A 104 -18.19 18.20 -1.01
C GLY A 104 -19.08 19.41 -0.79
N ASP A 105 -19.56 19.64 0.42
CA ASP A 105 -20.47 20.75 0.73
C ASP A 105 -19.81 21.87 1.54
N SER A 106 -20.50 23.00 1.65
CA SER A 106 -20.02 24.17 2.41
C SER A 106 -19.93 23.97 3.92
N GLU A 107 -20.47 22.87 4.47
CA GLU A 107 -20.32 22.50 5.88
C GLU A 107 -19.04 21.68 6.12
N GLY A 108 -18.38 21.23 5.04
CA GLY A 108 -17.18 20.41 5.10
C GLY A 108 -17.48 18.91 5.12
N ASN A 109 -18.71 18.51 4.80
CA ASN A 109 -19.03 17.11 4.57
C ASN A 109 -18.56 16.70 3.16
N LEU A 110 -18.24 15.42 3.02
CA LEU A 110 -17.77 14.81 1.78
C LEU A 110 -18.45 13.47 1.58
N GLU A 111 -18.86 13.17 0.35
CA GLU A 111 -19.36 11.86 -0.04
C GLU A 111 -18.66 11.41 -1.33
N PHE A 112 -18.08 10.21 -1.32
CA PHE A 112 -17.45 9.58 -2.47
C PHE A 112 -18.15 8.25 -2.72
N THR A 113 -18.87 8.15 -3.84
CA THR A 113 -19.55 6.93 -4.29
C THR A 113 -18.82 6.31 -5.48
N GLY A 114 -18.84 4.98 -5.54
CA GLY A 114 -18.29 4.21 -6.65
C GLY A 114 -19.20 3.04 -7.00
N THR A 115 -19.47 2.86 -8.29
CA THR A 115 -20.20 1.70 -8.81
C THR A 115 -19.35 1.02 -9.87
N ALA A 116 -18.77 -0.13 -9.53
CA ALA A 116 -17.99 -0.94 -10.47
C ALA A 116 -18.84 -2.05 -11.08
N ILE A 117 -18.73 -2.25 -12.39
CA ILE A 117 -19.43 -3.28 -13.14
C ILE A 117 -18.40 -4.03 -14.00
N PRO A 118 -18.12 -5.30 -13.68
CA PRO A 118 -17.29 -6.15 -14.53
C PRO A 118 -17.99 -6.38 -15.87
N LYS A 119 -17.27 -6.19 -16.99
CA LYS A 119 -17.79 -6.52 -18.33
C LYS A 119 -17.70 -8.02 -18.61
N THR A 120 -16.73 -8.67 -18.00
CA THR A 120 -16.51 -10.12 -17.96
C THR A 120 -16.41 -10.55 -16.50
N ASP A 121 -16.39 -11.86 -16.24
CA ASP A 121 -15.91 -12.34 -14.94
C ASP A 121 -14.52 -11.74 -14.69
N PHE A 122 -14.34 -11.11 -13.52
CA PHE A 122 -13.14 -10.35 -13.19
C PHE A 122 -12.56 -10.85 -11.87
N LEU A 123 -11.38 -11.45 -11.94
CA LEU A 123 -10.64 -11.95 -10.79
C LEU A 123 -9.89 -10.78 -10.14
N THR A 124 -10.04 -10.61 -8.82
CA THR A 124 -9.53 -9.46 -8.05
C THR A 124 -9.13 -9.89 -6.64
N ALA A 125 -8.08 -9.29 -6.09
CA ALA A 125 -7.82 -9.37 -4.64
C ALA A 125 -8.65 -8.33 -3.86
N ARG A 126 -8.96 -7.20 -4.51
CA ARG A 126 -9.74 -6.11 -3.92
C ARG A 126 -10.29 -5.18 -5.00
N THR A 127 -11.61 -5.01 -5.00
CA THR A 127 -12.28 -3.96 -5.76
C THR A 127 -13.18 -3.17 -4.81
N GLY A 128 -12.86 -1.90 -4.58
CA GLY A 128 -13.64 -1.04 -3.70
C GLY A 128 -12.82 0.01 -2.96
N PHE A 129 -13.43 0.62 -1.95
CA PHE A 129 -12.83 1.74 -1.22
C PHE A 129 -11.69 1.33 -0.28
N VAL A 130 -10.68 2.19 -0.27
CA VAL A 130 -9.62 2.26 0.73
C VAL A 130 -9.58 3.68 1.28
N VAL A 131 -9.50 3.79 2.60
CA VAL A 131 -9.36 5.05 3.34
C VAL A 131 -8.06 5.02 4.14
N LEU A 132 -7.23 6.04 3.97
CA LEU A 132 -5.99 6.19 4.74
C LEU A 132 -6.19 7.27 5.80
N HIS A 133 -5.95 6.93 7.05
CA HIS A 133 -5.93 7.85 8.19
C HIS A 133 -4.48 8.29 8.44
N PRO A 134 -4.20 9.59 8.61
CA PRO A 134 -2.84 10.07 8.88
C PRO A 134 -2.34 9.52 10.22
N LEU A 135 -1.02 9.57 10.48
CA LEU A 135 -0.51 9.25 11.82
C LEU A 135 -0.69 10.41 12.81
N LYS A 136 -0.41 11.64 12.36
CA LYS A 136 -0.48 12.84 13.20
C LYS A 136 -1.94 13.13 13.57
N GLY A 137 -2.21 13.19 14.87
CA GLY A 137 -3.57 13.43 15.40
C GLY A 137 -4.47 12.19 15.40
N VAL A 138 -3.92 11.00 15.11
CA VAL A 138 -4.67 9.74 15.07
C VAL A 138 -3.96 8.66 15.88
N ALA A 139 -2.67 8.40 15.65
CA ALA A 139 -1.95 7.34 16.36
C ALA A 139 -1.94 7.60 17.88
N GLY A 140 -2.46 6.65 18.67
CA GLY A 140 -2.61 6.78 20.13
C GLY A 140 -3.85 7.55 20.58
N GLU A 141 -4.59 8.19 19.67
CA GLU A 141 -5.75 9.02 19.98
C GLU A 141 -7.04 8.21 20.09
N PRO A 142 -8.04 8.70 20.85
CA PRO A 142 -9.35 8.08 20.95
C PRO A 142 -10.07 7.96 19.61
N VAL A 143 -10.76 6.84 19.42
CA VAL A 143 -11.62 6.59 18.26
C VAL A 143 -12.88 5.86 18.70
N VAL A 144 -14.02 6.25 18.12
CA VAL A 144 -15.27 5.51 18.28
C VAL A 144 -15.50 4.70 17.01
N ALA A 145 -15.43 3.38 17.13
CA ALA A 145 -15.74 2.44 16.07
C ALA A 145 -17.20 2.01 16.16
N VAL A 146 -17.92 2.04 15.04
CA VAL A 146 -19.24 1.44 14.92
C VAL A 146 -19.11 0.25 13.99
N HIS A 147 -19.54 -0.91 14.47
CA HIS A 147 -19.48 -2.16 13.74
C HIS A 147 -20.69 -2.34 12.81
N VAL A 148 -20.61 -3.30 11.88
CA VAL A 148 -21.67 -3.58 10.91
C VAL A 148 -22.98 -4.06 11.55
N ASP A 149 -22.91 -4.65 12.74
CA ASP A 149 -24.07 -5.08 13.55
C ASP A 149 -24.64 -3.93 14.42
N GLY A 150 -24.04 -2.75 14.37
CA GLY A 150 -24.42 -1.57 15.14
C GLY A 150 -23.76 -1.48 16.51
N ALA A 151 -22.93 -2.46 16.93
CA ALA A 151 -22.17 -2.35 18.16
C ALA A 151 -21.22 -1.14 18.11
N ILE A 152 -21.04 -0.49 19.25
CA ILE A 152 -20.18 0.70 19.40
C ILE A 152 -19.02 0.33 20.31
N ASP A 153 -17.80 0.54 19.84
CA ASP A 153 -16.57 0.39 20.59
C ASP A 153 -15.87 1.75 20.77
N ASN A 154 -15.58 2.10 22.03
CA ASN A 154 -14.81 3.28 22.38
C ASN A 154 -13.37 2.85 22.64
N SER A 155 -12.50 3.10 21.67
CA SER A 155 -11.16 2.55 21.61
C SER A 155 -10.11 3.64 21.35
N LYS A 156 -8.89 3.23 21.00
CA LYS A 156 -7.80 4.10 20.57
C LYS A 156 -7.10 3.49 19.36
N PHE A 157 -6.64 4.34 18.45
CA PHE A 157 -5.68 3.86 17.46
C PHE A 157 -4.38 3.41 18.16
N PRO A 158 -3.74 2.32 17.70
CA PRO A 158 -2.50 1.84 18.31
C PRO A 158 -1.39 2.91 18.33
N PRO A 159 -0.81 3.23 19.50
CA PRO A 159 0.31 4.18 19.54
C PRO A 159 1.58 3.58 18.90
N LEU A 160 1.82 2.29 19.13
CA LEU A 160 2.89 1.51 18.51
C LEU A 160 2.35 0.68 17.34
N ILE A 161 3.27 0.16 16.50
CA ILE A 161 2.91 -0.70 15.37
C ILE A 161 2.15 -1.92 15.89
N ASN A 162 0.93 -2.10 15.39
CA ASN A 162 0.12 -3.29 15.65
C ASN A 162 0.26 -4.27 14.47
N PRO A 163 0.81 -5.48 14.67
CA PRO A 163 1.00 -6.43 13.57
C PRO A 163 -0.30 -7.07 13.05
N ILE A 164 -1.44 -6.84 13.71
CA ILE A 164 -2.76 -7.34 13.30
C ILE A 164 -3.74 -6.20 13.01
N GLN A 165 -4.95 -6.51 12.53
CA GLN A 165 -6.00 -5.53 12.30
C GLN A 165 -6.49 -4.93 13.63
N PRO A 166 -6.26 -3.64 13.94
CA PRO A 166 -6.79 -3.03 15.16
C PRO A 166 -8.32 -2.94 15.21
N PHE A 167 -8.99 -2.89 14.05
CA PHE A 167 -10.44 -2.72 13.99
C PHE A 167 -11.05 -3.61 12.91
N LEU A 168 -11.97 -4.49 13.30
CA LEU A 168 -12.66 -5.43 12.41
C LEU A 168 -14.14 -5.07 12.28
N ASN A 169 -14.79 -5.61 11.24
CA ASN A 169 -16.24 -5.54 11.05
C ASN A 169 -16.82 -4.11 11.11
N LEU A 170 -16.16 -3.15 10.48
CA LEU A 170 -16.45 -1.72 10.60
C LEU A 170 -17.56 -1.22 9.66
N ARG A 171 -18.37 -0.30 10.20
CA ARG A 171 -19.29 0.60 9.48
C ARG A 171 -18.81 2.05 9.52
N SER A 172 -18.26 2.52 10.65
CA SER A 172 -17.67 3.86 10.74
C SER A 172 -16.58 3.97 11.79
N LEU A 173 -15.66 4.91 11.58
CA LEU A 173 -14.69 5.37 12.58
C LEU A 173 -14.91 6.87 12.82
N SER A 174 -14.94 7.30 14.08
CA SER A 174 -15.04 8.71 14.44
C SER A 174 -13.85 9.13 15.29
N HIS A 175 -13.14 10.16 14.85
CA HIS A 175 -11.96 10.69 15.54
C HIS A 175 -12.02 12.22 15.64
N GLN A 176 -11.37 12.75 16.67
CA GLN A 176 -11.30 14.19 16.87
C GLN A 176 -10.33 14.81 15.86
N VAL A 177 -10.77 15.87 15.17
CA VAL A 177 -9.93 16.64 14.24
C VAL A 177 -9.28 17.81 14.97
N LEU A 178 -10.09 18.53 15.75
CA LEU A 178 -9.71 19.64 16.60
C LEU A 178 -10.52 19.53 17.90
N PRO A 179 -10.08 20.15 19.00
CA PRO A 179 -10.91 20.22 20.21
C PRO A 179 -12.33 20.71 19.90
N GLY A 180 -13.33 19.89 20.23
CA GLY A 180 -14.75 20.17 19.98
C GLY A 180 -15.27 19.89 18.57
N LEU A 181 -14.42 19.38 17.66
CA LEU A 181 -14.78 19.04 16.28
C LEU A 181 -14.37 17.59 15.97
N THR A 182 -15.36 16.76 15.64
CA THR A 182 -15.19 15.35 15.32
C THR A 182 -15.51 15.10 13.85
N ALA A 183 -14.69 14.28 13.18
CA ALA A 183 -15.00 13.73 11.88
C ALA A 183 -15.46 12.27 12.04
N THR A 184 -16.58 11.93 11.40
CA THR A 184 -17.05 10.55 11.28
C THR A 184 -16.88 10.10 9.85
N VAL A 185 -16.13 9.00 9.66
CA VAL A 185 -15.90 8.35 8.37
C VAL A 185 -16.76 7.10 8.33
N ARG A 186 -17.85 7.15 7.57
CA ARG A 186 -18.77 6.04 7.34
C ARG A 186 -18.46 5.39 6.00
N MET A 187 -18.37 4.06 5.97
CA MET A 187 -18.08 3.28 4.76
C MET A 187 -19.20 2.29 4.53
N GLU A 188 -19.75 2.25 3.32
CA GLU A 188 -20.97 1.52 2.97
C GLU A 188 -20.78 0.66 1.72
N GLY A 189 -21.66 -0.33 1.57
CA GLY A 189 -21.65 -1.29 0.46
C GLY A 189 -20.93 -2.60 0.74
N ASP A 190 -20.22 -2.73 1.87
CA ASP A 190 -19.66 -3.99 2.39
C ASP A 190 -19.20 -3.82 3.85
N THR A 191 -18.48 -4.81 4.37
CA THR A 191 -17.74 -4.81 5.63
C THR A 191 -16.32 -4.30 5.42
N PHE A 192 -15.86 -3.43 6.31
CA PHE A 192 -14.52 -2.86 6.28
C PHE A 192 -13.71 -3.32 7.50
N GLU A 193 -12.39 -3.26 7.40
CA GLU A 193 -11.49 -3.45 8.53
C GLU A 193 -10.26 -2.55 8.37
N THR A 194 -9.52 -2.34 9.46
CA THR A 194 -8.36 -1.47 9.48
C THR A 194 -7.09 -2.26 9.75
N GLU A 195 -6.06 -2.05 8.94
CA GLU A 195 -4.70 -2.48 9.19
C GLU A 195 -3.81 -1.30 9.61
N ASP A 196 -2.78 -1.60 10.39
CA ASP A 196 -1.70 -0.67 10.66
C ASP A 196 -0.69 -0.69 9.53
N HIS A 197 -0.77 0.32 8.66
CA HIS A 197 0.00 0.39 7.43
C HIS A 197 1.51 0.59 7.69
N ARG A 198 1.90 0.92 8.94
CA ARG A 198 3.30 1.01 9.36
C ARG A 198 4.03 -0.34 9.28
N ASN A 199 3.32 -1.48 9.29
CA ASN A 199 3.93 -2.79 9.01
C ASN A 199 4.53 -2.88 7.60
N TRP A 200 4.03 -2.08 6.66
CA TRP A 200 4.53 -1.98 5.29
C TRP A 200 5.24 -0.65 5.03
N THR A 201 5.76 -0.02 6.08
CA THR A 201 6.49 1.27 6.06
C THR A 201 5.66 2.49 5.62
N ASP A 202 4.34 2.33 5.44
CA ASP A 202 3.45 3.43 5.12
C ASP A 202 3.12 4.27 6.36
N ALA A 203 3.13 5.60 6.19
CA ALA A 203 2.83 6.55 7.26
C ALA A 203 1.33 6.80 7.45
N SER A 204 0.55 5.73 7.66
CA SER A 204 -0.92 5.79 7.84
C SER A 204 -1.49 4.57 8.57
N PHE A 205 -2.74 4.64 8.99
CA PHE A 205 -3.60 3.45 9.13
C PHE A 205 -4.47 3.33 7.88
N LYS A 206 -4.81 2.10 7.48
CA LYS A 206 -5.66 1.89 6.31
C LYS A 206 -6.90 1.10 6.65
N THR A 207 -8.05 1.68 6.38
CA THR A 207 -9.33 0.99 6.39
C THR A 207 -9.69 0.57 4.96
N TYR A 208 -10.03 -0.70 4.75
CA TYR A 208 -10.29 -1.25 3.43
C TYR A 208 -11.46 -2.24 3.42
N VAL A 209 -12.02 -2.44 2.22
CA VAL A 209 -12.93 -3.54 1.89
C VAL A 209 -12.19 -4.64 1.14
N ARG A 210 -12.58 -5.92 1.17
CA ARG A 210 -13.37 -6.60 2.20
C ARG A 210 -12.40 -7.26 3.20
N PRO A 211 -12.87 -7.88 4.29
CA PRO A 211 -12.00 -8.51 5.28
C PRO A 211 -11.00 -9.49 4.68
N LEU A 212 -9.75 -9.45 5.15
CA LEU A 212 -8.66 -10.32 4.69
C LEU A 212 -8.88 -11.79 5.03
N ALA A 213 -9.71 -12.07 6.04
CA ALA A 213 -10.10 -13.43 6.40
C ALA A 213 -11.00 -14.10 5.35
N LEU A 214 -11.59 -13.35 4.41
CA LEU A 214 -12.38 -13.93 3.32
C LEU A 214 -11.47 -14.43 2.19
N PRO A 215 -11.88 -15.47 1.42
CA PRO A 215 -11.08 -15.98 0.33
C PRO A 215 -10.67 -14.91 -0.68
N TRP A 216 -9.42 -14.93 -1.10
CA TRP A 216 -8.89 -14.09 -2.17
C TRP A 216 -7.81 -14.87 -2.95
N PRO A 217 -7.58 -14.56 -4.25
CA PRO A 217 -8.43 -13.69 -5.06
C PRO A 217 -9.83 -14.26 -5.24
N TYR A 218 -10.79 -13.41 -5.60
CA TYR A 218 -12.18 -13.79 -5.83
C TYR A 218 -12.69 -13.22 -7.16
N THR A 219 -13.74 -13.83 -7.70
CA THR A 219 -14.32 -13.44 -8.99
C THR A 219 -15.54 -12.56 -8.78
N LEU A 220 -15.51 -11.35 -9.33
CA LEU A 220 -16.70 -10.54 -9.56
C LEU A 220 -17.37 -11.01 -10.86
N LYS A 221 -18.67 -11.27 -10.83
CA LYS A 221 -19.40 -11.78 -11.99
C LYS A 221 -19.69 -10.67 -13.00
N ALA A 222 -19.63 -11.05 -14.28
CA ALA A 222 -19.99 -10.14 -15.37
C ALA A 222 -21.38 -9.52 -15.15
N GLY A 223 -21.48 -8.20 -15.25
CA GLY A 223 -22.73 -7.45 -15.10
C GLY A 223 -23.21 -7.24 -13.66
N GLU A 224 -22.60 -7.86 -12.65
CA GLU A 224 -22.98 -7.67 -11.25
C GLU A 224 -22.31 -6.42 -10.66
N PRO A 225 -23.09 -5.41 -10.22
CA PRO A 225 -22.52 -4.16 -9.74
C PRO A 225 -21.99 -4.28 -8.30
N VAL A 226 -20.78 -3.77 -8.07
CA VAL A 226 -20.24 -3.49 -6.73
C VAL A 226 -20.47 -2.00 -6.45
N LYS A 227 -21.37 -1.70 -5.50
CA LYS A 227 -21.73 -0.33 -5.12
C LYS A 227 -21.24 -0.03 -3.73
N GLN A 228 -20.48 1.04 -3.57
CA GLN A 228 -19.96 1.45 -2.27
C GLN A 228 -19.97 2.98 -2.14
N ALA A 229 -19.89 3.43 -0.90
CA ALA A 229 -19.77 4.85 -0.57
C ALA A 229 -18.86 5.05 0.64
N VAL A 230 -18.11 6.15 0.64
CA VAL A 230 -17.42 6.68 1.82
C VAL A 230 -17.94 8.08 2.07
N LYS A 231 -18.44 8.31 3.29
CA LYS A 231 -18.96 9.60 3.72
C LYS A 231 -18.17 10.11 4.91
N VAL A 232 -17.70 11.35 4.82
CA VAL A 232 -17.08 12.09 5.92
C VAL A 232 -18.07 13.15 6.37
N THR A 233 -18.42 13.14 7.65
CA THR A 233 -19.35 14.12 8.24
C THR A 233 -18.71 14.78 9.44
N LEU A 234 -18.88 16.08 9.55
CA LEU A 234 -18.37 16.86 10.68
C LEU A 234 -19.46 17.08 11.72
N SER A 235 -19.10 16.94 13.00
CA SER A 235 -19.98 17.25 14.11
C SER A 235 -19.27 18.07 15.18
N GLY A 236 -20.00 19.03 15.76
CA GLY A 236 -19.46 19.98 16.72
C GLY A 236 -18.92 21.25 16.08
N ARG A 237 -18.24 22.07 16.89
CA ARG A 237 -17.62 23.34 16.47
C ARG A 237 -16.30 23.51 17.21
N SER A 238 -15.27 23.95 16.51
CA SER A 238 -13.99 24.27 17.14
C SER A 238 -13.97 25.73 17.62
N ALA A 239 -13.57 25.95 18.87
CA ALA A 239 -13.32 27.28 19.41
C ALA A 239 -11.96 27.78 18.88
N SER A 240 -12.00 28.66 17.89
CA SER A 240 -10.85 29.21 17.16
C SER A 240 -10.09 28.19 16.30
N ALA A 241 -10.50 28.09 15.04
CA ALA A 241 -9.61 27.66 13.97
C ALA A 241 -8.58 28.78 13.74
N GLY A 242 -7.57 28.87 14.61
CA GLY A 242 -6.32 29.51 14.22
C GLY A 242 -5.88 28.77 12.96
N ARG A 243 -5.81 29.46 11.81
CA ARG A 243 -5.28 28.88 10.57
C ARG A 243 -4.02 28.12 10.96
N ALA A 244 -4.01 26.80 10.78
CA ALA A 244 -2.76 26.06 10.83
C ALA A 244 -1.80 26.83 9.92
N GLY A 245 -0.74 27.42 10.51
CA GLY A 245 0.12 28.34 9.77
C GLY A 245 0.55 27.67 8.48
N SER A 246 0.46 28.40 7.35
CA SER A 246 1.05 27.94 6.10
C SER A 246 2.45 27.44 6.43
N GLY A 247 2.68 26.13 6.28
CA GLY A 247 3.87 25.48 6.80
C GLY A 247 5.08 26.34 6.44
N GLY A 248 5.78 26.84 7.47
CA GLY A 248 6.99 27.61 7.24
C GLY A 248 7.96 26.81 6.38
N VAL A 249 8.89 27.49 5.73
CA VAL A 249 9.92 26.85 4.91
C VAL A 249 10.50 25.66 5.69
N VAL A 250 10.28 24.44 5.19
CA VAL A 250 10.89 23.24 5.77
C VAL A 250 12.37 23.33 5.46
N SER A 251 13.17 23.73 6.46
CA SER A 251 14.61 23.73 6.34
C SER A 251 15.14 22.33 6.61
N ILE A 252 15.76 21.73 5.62
CA ILE A 252 16.48 20.46 5.74
C ILE A 252 17.97 20.80 5.80
N ALA A 253 18.64 20.36 6.85
CA ALA A 253 20.08 20.50 7.00
C ALA A 253 20.70 19.14 7.29
N LEU A 254 21.91 18.91 6.76
CA LEU A 254 22.68 17.72 7.12
C LEU A 254 23.12 17.82 8.58
N GLY A 255 22.84 16.76 9.35
CA GLY A 255 23.32 16.62 10.71
C GLY A 255 24.84 16.36 10.77
N LYS A 256 25.40 16.36 11.99
CA LYS A 256 26.76 15.87 12.21
C LYS A 256 26.83 14.37 11.87
N PRO A 257 27.97 13.86 11.36
CA PRO A 257 28.15 12.42 11.17
C PRO A 257 27.80 11.64 12.45
N MET A 258 26.91 10.66 12.34
CA MET A 258 26.59 9.74 13.42
C MET A 258 27.60 8.58 13.43
N ARG A 259 27.82 7.97 14.60
CA ARG A 259 28.72 6.80 14.74
C ARG A 259 28.07 5.52 14.20
N ASP A 260 26.74 5.45 14.20
CA ASP A 260 26.00 4.33 13.66
C ASP A 260 25.94 4.46 12.13
N GLY A 261 26.42 3.43 11.44
CA GLY A 261 26.28 3.33 10.00
C GLY A 261 24.82 3.09 9.61
N LEU A 262 24.48 3.41 8.35
CA LEU A 262 23.26 2.90 7.74
C LEU A 262 23.21 1.37 7.89
N LEU A 263 22.02 0.83 8.17
CA LEU A 263 21.81 -0.61 8.14
C LEU A 263 22.26 -1.17 6.77
N PRO A 264 22.87 -2.36 6.72
CA PRO A 264 23.28 -2.97 5.46
C PRO A 264 22.12 -3.04 4.47
N VAL A 265 22.29 -2.47 3.29
CA VAL A 265 21.32 -2.58 2.19
C VAL A 265 21.67 -3.81 1.37
N GLY A 266 20.68 -4.66 1.12
CA GLY A 266 20.82 -5.88 0.34
C GLY A 266 19.93 -5.90 -0.89
N PHE A 267 20.10 -6.92 -1.72
CA PHE A 267 19.23 -7.23 -2.85
C PHE A 267 18.49 -8.53 -2.61
N GLY A 268 17.18 -8.53 -2.88
CA GLY A 268 16.46 -9.75 -3.18
C GLY A 268 16.90 -10.25 -4.55
N VAL A 269 17.24 -11.53 -4.64
CA VAL A 269 17.64 -12.20 -5.87
C VAL A 269 16.69 -13.39 -6.10
N PRO A 270 15.55 -13.14 -6.78
CA PRO A 270 14.72 -14.21 -7.31
C PRO A 270 15.53 -15.07 -8.29
N ALA A 271 15.22 -16.37 -8.36
CA ALA A 271 16.00 -17.31 -9.18
C ALA A 271 15.92 -16.96 -10.67
N GLU A 272 14.78 -16.46 -11.12
CA GLU A 272 14.50 -16.01 -12.47
C GLU A 272 15.35 -14.80 -12.91
N GLU A 273 15.84 -14.00 -11.96
CA GLU A 273 16.66 -12.81 -12.23
C GLU A 273 18.17 -13.11 -12.22
N ILE A 274 18.60 -14.31 -11.82
CA ILE A 274 20.02 -14.69 -11.74
C ILE A 274 20.75 -14.43 -13.06
N ASP A 275 20.22 -14.97 -14.16
CA ASP A 275 20.88 -14.89 -15.47
C ASP A 275 20.97 -13.42 -15.94
N HIS A 276 19.98 -12.59 -15.59
CA HIS A 276 19.99 -11.16 -15.89
C HIS A 276 20.99 -10.40 -15.03
N ALA A 277 21.03 -10.66 -13.72
CA ALA A 277 21.99 -10.08 -12.80
C ALA A 277 23.45 -10.41 -13.19
N ILE A 278 23.72 -11.66 -13.60
CA ILE A 278 25.05 -12.08 -14.07
C ILE A 278 25.44 -11.37 -15.36
N ARG A 279 24.52 -11.19 -16.31
CA ARG A 279 24.77 -10.41 -17.54
C ARG A 279 25.13 -8.94 -17.24
N HIS A 280 24.70 -8.41 -16.10
CA HIS A 280 24.92 -7.03 -15.67
C HIS A 280 25.78 -6.93 -14.39
N LEU A 281 26.72 -7.86 -14.20
CA LEU A 281 27.51 -8.00 -12.99
C LEU A 281 28.24 -6.73 -12.54
N ASP A 282 28.73 -5.93 -13.50
CA ASP A 282 29.40 -4.66 -13.20
C ASP A 282 28.47 -3.65 -12.50
N LEU A 283 27.19 -3.64 -12.86
CA LEU A 283 26.19 -2.79 -12.20
C LEU A 283 25.85 -3.32 -10.80
N VAL A 284 25.69 -4.64 -10.66
CA VAL A 284 25.44 -5.28 -9.36
C VAL A 284 26.60 -5.01 -8.40
N ARG A 285 27.84 -5.11 -8.89
CA ARG A 285 29.06 -4.76 -8.15
C ARG A 285 29.09 -3.29 -7.77
N HIS A 286 28.79 -2.40 -8.72
CA HIS A 286 28.82 -0.95 -8.50
C HIS A 286 27.79 -0.51 -7.45
N ALA A 287 26.61 -1.14 -7.43
CA ALA A 287 25.59 -0.86 -6.42
C ALA A 287 26.00 -1.29 -5.01
N GLY A 288 26.96 -2.21 -4.88
CA GLY A 288 27.59 -2.58 -3.61
C GLY A 288 26.64 -3.14 -2.55
N PRO A 289 25.73 -4.10 -2.88
CA PRO A 289 24.87 -4.72 -1.88
C PRO A 289 25.73 -5.39 -0.80
N ARG A 290 25.27 -5.32 0.44
CA ARG A 290 25.90 -6.01 1.58
C ARG A 290 25.33 -7.38 1.84
N ILE A 291 24.09 -7.61 1.39
CA ILE A 291 23.36 -8.86 1.56
C ILE A 291 22.74 -9.25 0.21
N LEU A 292 22.79 -10.53 -0.13
CA LEU A 292 21.98 -11.14 -1.19
C LEU A 292 20.97 -12.09 -0.53
N GLN A 293 19.69 -11.76 -0.63
CA GLN A 293 18.60 -12.63 -0.21
C GLN A 293 18.18 -13.49 -1.40
N CYS A 294 18.66 -14.73 -1.43
CA CYS A 294 18.57 -15.64 -2.56
C CYS A 294 17.40 -16.61 -2.39
N HIS A 295 16.46 -16.65 -3.33
CA HIS A 295 15.26 -17.48 -3.23
C HIS A 295 15.48 -18.91 -3.74
N PHE A 296 15.10 -19.92 -2.98
CA PHE A 296 15.22 -21.33 -3.34
C PHE A 296 13.91 -22.08 -3.06
N ASP A 297 13.24 -22.49 -4.14
CA ASP A 297 11.98 -23.22 -4.07
C ASP A 297 12.10 -24.55 -4.83
N PRO A 298 12.10 -25.69 -4.11
CA PRO A 298 12.13 -27.01 -4.74
C PRO A 298 10.95 -27.27 -5.69
N ARG A 299 9.80 -26.61 -5.48
CA ARG A 299 8.59 -26.79 -6.31
C ARG A 299 8.78 -26.20 -7.71
N GLU A 300 9.56 -25.12 -7.79
CA GLU A 300 10.00 -24.48 -9.05
C GLU A 300 11.23 -25.18 -9.66
N LYS A 301 11.63 -26.33 -9.11
CA LYS A 301 12.78 -27.14 -9.56
C LYS A 301 14.12 -26.41 -9.46
N HIS A 302 14.23 -25.45 -8.54
CA HIS A 302 15.52 -24.83 -8.24
C HIS A 302 16.50 -25.89 -7.75
N GLY A 303 17.75 -25.77 -8.17
CA GLY A 303 18.78 -26.75 -7.87
C GLY A 303 20.19 -26.17 -7.96
N LEU A 304 21.12 -27.00 -8.41
CA LEU A 304 22.53 -26.65 -8.41
C LEU A 304 22.85 -25.45 -9.31
N LYS A 305 22.13 -25.27 -10.42
CA LYS A 305 22.30 -24.15 -11.35
C LYS A 305 22.08 -22.80 -10.64
N GLU A 306 20.96 -22.67 -9.93
CA GLU A 306 20.59 -21.43 -9.25
C GLU A 306 21.58 -21.13 -8.12
N LEU A 307 21.97 -22.15 -7.35
CA LEU A 307 22.97 -22.01 -6.28
C LEU A 307 24.35 -21.58 -6.80
N TYR A 308 24.77 -22.08 -7.97
CA TYR A 308 25.98 -21.58 -8.64
C TYR A 308 25.84 -20.12 -9.05
N GLY A 309 24.68 -19.73 -9.57
CA GLY A 309 24.39 -18.34 -9.92
C GLY A 309 24.50 -17.40 -8.71
N TYR A 310 23.93 -17.79 -7.58
CA TYR A 310 24.08 -17.05 -6.32
C TYR A 310 25.53 -16.96 -5.86
N ARG A 311 26.31 -18.04 -6.02
CA ARG A 311 27.75 -18.03 -5.71
C ARG A 311 28.50 -17.04 -6.60
N VAL A 312 28.23 -16.99 -7.90
CA VAL A 312 28.85 -16.01 -8.82
C VAL A 312 28.55 -14.58 -8.39
N LEU A 313 27.29 -14.28 -8.05
CA LEU A 313 26.89 -12.95 -7.57
C LEU A 313 27.54 -12.59 -6.23
N ALA A 314 27.61 -13.54 -5.30
CA ALA A 314 28.24 -13.36 -4.00
C ALA A 314 29.75 -13.09 -4.13
N ASP A 315 30.46 -13.89 -4.92
CA ASP A 315 31.90 -13.70 -5.15
C ASP A 315 32.20 -12.39 -5.88
N ALA A 316 31.28 -11.95 -6.75
CA ALA A 316 31.42 -10.71 -7.46
C ALA A 316 31.29 -9.48 -6.54
N THR A 317 30.35 -9.52 -5.61
CA THR A 317 29.95 -8.39 -4.75
C THR A 317 30.65 -8.39 -3.39
N GLY A 318 31.07 -9.55 -2.91
CA GLY A 318 31.52 -9.76 -1.54
C GLY A 318 30.38 -9.69 -0.51
N ALA A 319 29.12 -9.77 -0.96
CA ALA A 319 27.95 -9.69 -0.10
C ALA A 319 27.73 -10.98 0.71
N ASP A 320 27.17 -10.81 1.91
CA ASP A 320 26.67 -11.93 2.71
C ASP A 320 25.47 -12.58 2.01
N VAL A 321 25.39 -13.91 2.05
CA VAL A 321 24.30 -14.65 1.39
C VAL A 321 23.31 -15.15 2.44
N VAL A 322 22.05 -14.74 2.30
CA VAL A 322 20.91 -15.32 3.01
C VAL A 322 20.16 -16.18 2.01
N LEU A 323 20.12 -17.49 2.25
CA LEU A 323 19.31 -18.38 1.42
C LEU A 323 17.90 -18.46 2.03
N GLU A 324 16.90 -17.99 1.29
CA GLU A 324 15.49 -18.15 1.62
C GLU A 324 14.98 -19.44 0.97
N VAL A 325 14.61 -20.42 1.80
CA VAL A 325 14.26 -21.77 1.37
C VAL A 325 12.79 -22.04 1.65
N ILE A 326 12.06 -22.44 0.61
CA ILE A 326 10.70 -22.96 0.74
C ILE A 326 10.77 -24.43 1.14
N VAL A 327 10.05 -24.78 2.22
CA VAL A 327 9.86 -26.17 2.65
C VAL A 327 8.41 -26.59 2.48
N THR A 328 8.20 -27.75 1.87
CA THR A 328 6.86 -28.23 1.48
C THR A 328 6.16 -28.99 2.60
N GLY A 329 6.90 -29.59 3.54
CA GLY A 329 6.32 -30.27 4.70
C GLY A 329 6.84 -29.74 6.03
N VAL A 330 5.92 -29.31 6.91
CA VAL A 330 6.25 -28.87 8.28
C VAL A 330 6.80 -30.02 9.13
N GLU A 331 6.45 -31.27 8.81
CA GLU A 331 6.99 -32.47 9.49
C GLU A 331 8.28 -33.00 8.84
N THR A 332 8.47 -32.76 7.55
CA THR A 332 9.57 -33.33 6.74
C THR A 332 10.69 -32.35 6.42
N TYR A 333 10.54 -31.06 6.78
CA TYR A 333 11.47 -29.99 6.42
C TYR A 333 12.93 -30.32 6.71
N LYS A 334 13.22 -31.04 7.80
CA LYS A 334 14.61 -31.43 8.16
C LYS A 334 15.29 -32.24 7.05
N GLN A 335 14.55 -33.13 6.38
CA GLN A 335 15.08 -33.93 5.29
C GLN A 335 15.25 -33.12 4.01
N GLU A 336 14.32 -32.21 3.74
CA GLU A 336 14.41 -31.24 2.63
C GLU A 336 15.66 -30.36 2.79
N LEU A 337 15.87 -29.78 3.99
CA LEU A 337 17.04 -28.97 4.31
C LEU A 337 18.36 -29.75 4.22
N ARG A 338 18.39 -31.04 4.57
CA ARG A 338 19.58 -31.89 4.37
C ARG A 338 19.92 -32.08 2.89
N THR A 339 18.92 -32.25 2.04
CA THR A 339 19.12 -32.34 0.59
C THR A 339 19.67 -31.02 0.05
N ILE A 340 19.07 -29.89 0.44
CA ILE A 340 19.51 -28.55 0.03
C ILE A 340 20.92 -28.26 0.53
N SER A 341 21.26 -28.65 1.76
CA SER A 341 22.61 -28.49 2.31
C SER A 341 23.68 -29.19 1.46
N LYS A 342 23.38 -30.38 0.92
CA LYS A 342 24.30 -31.07 -0.01
C LYS A 342 24.49 -30.28 -1.30
N LEU A 343 23.40 -29.75 -1.88
CA LEU A 343 23.45 -28.93 -3.09
C LEU A 343 24.22 -27.62 -2.86
N VAL A 344 24.03 -26.97 -1.71
CA VAL A 344 24.77 -25.75 -1.31
C VAL A 344 26.27 -26.04 -1.20
N ALA A 345 26.63 -27.17 -0.58
CA ALA A 345 28.01 -27.61 -0.46
C ALA A 345 28.62 -27.95 -1.83
N GLU A 346 27.87 -28.61 -2.70
CA GLU A 346 28.29 -28.96 -4.07
C GLU A 346 28.45 -27.72 -4.96
N ALA A 347 27.54 -26.74 -4.86
CA ALA A 347 27.66 -25.44 -5.51
C ALA A 347 28.85 -24.64 -4.95
N GLY A 348 29.40 -25.11 -3.83
CA GLY A 348 30.41 -24.43 -3.07
C GLY A 348 29.94 -23.10 -2.55
N LEU A 349 28.64 -22.84 -2.36
CA LEU A 349 28.07 -21.56 -1.88
C LEU A 349 28.25 -21.41 -0.35
N LYS A 350 28.68 -20.22 0.10
CA LYS A 350 28.85 -19.91 1.52
C LYS A 350 27.67 -19.06 1.96
N LEU A 351 26.92 -19.54 2.94
CA LEU A 351 25.77 -18.86 3.49
C LEU A 351 26.16 -18.16 4.79
N SER A 352 25.69 -16.93 4.96
CA SER A 352 25.78 -16.16 6.19
C SER A 352 24.53 -16.39 7.05
N ALA A 353 23.38 -16.67 6.43
CA ALA A 353 22.17 -17.11 7.12
C ALA A 353 21.27 -17.99 6.23
N LEU A 354 20.28 -18.62 6.86
CA LEU A 354 19.22 -19.40 6.24
C LEU A 354 17.88 -18.91 6.77
N ALA A 355 16.97 -18.51 5.88
CA ALA A 355 15.56 -18.26 6.20
C ALA A 355 14.74 -19.45 5.68
N VAL A 356 13.96 -20.07 6.55
CA VAL A 356 13.15 -21.25 6.20
C VAL A 356 11.68 -20.86 6.24
N CYS A 357 11.04 -20.87 5.08
CA CYS A 357 9.66 -20.45 4.88
C CYS A 357 8.80 -21.69 4.53
N PRO A 358 7.81 -22.06 5.34
CA PRO A 358 6.83 -23.07 4.95
C PRO A 358 6.07 -22.65 3.69
N GLU A 359 5.76 -23.61 2.81
CA GLU A 359 4.92 -23.38 1.63
C GLU A 359 3.58 -22.71 1.98
N GLY A 360 3.02 -23.03 3.16
CA GLY A 360 1.78 -22.41 3.65
C GLY A 360 1.84 -20.90 3.77
N ASP A 361 3.03 -20.35 4.08
CA ASP A 361 3.26 -18.92 4.33
C ASP A 361 3.46 -18.13 3.03
N LEU A 362 3.50 -18.79 1.88
CA LEU A 362 3.51 -18.13 0.57
C LEU A 362 2.16 -17.53 0.20
N LYS A 363 1.14 -17.74 1.02
CA LYS A 363 -0.15 -17.07 0.92
C LYS A 363 -0.06 -15.74 1.69
N SER A 364 -0.53 -14.64 1.10
CA SER A 364 -0.43 -13.28 1.68
C SER A 364 -1.32 -12.98 2.90
N VAL A 365 -1.71 -14.00 3.68
CA VAL A 365 -2.34 -13.83 5.00
C VAL A 365 -1.64 -14.73 6.01
N LEU A 366 -1.37 -14.18 7.19
CA LEU A 366 -1.09 -14.97 8.38
C LEU A 366 -2.33 -15.84 8.66
N PRO A 367 -2.16 -17.16 8.88
CA PRO A 367 -3.28 -18.09 9.06
C PRO A 367 -4.15 -17.80 10.28
#